data_AF-A0A7S2B1L0-F1
#
_entry.id   AF-A0A7S2B1L0-F1
#
_cell.length_a   1.000
_cell.length_b   1.000
_cell.length_c   1.000
_cell.angle_alpha   90.00
_cell.angle_beta   90.00
_cell.angle_gamma   90.00
#
_symmetry.space_group_name_H-M   'P 1'
#
loop_
_entity.id
_entity.type
_entity.pdbx_description
1 polymer ?
#
loop_
_entity_poly.entity_id
_entity_poly.type
_entity_poly.pdbx_seq_one_letter_code
_entity_poly.pdbx_strand_id
1 'polypeptide(L)'
;KAGCLSLAGDPEFDGASLITNWHAPKGRSFQDSVTDLDQVLRGYQPGQQGVDGGGFSIVTVKPSGYFYAQFEALKNGYVDDLEFALTPGEGGDGDVLELQVRSSSRVGFLDAGVNAKRLNFLALQLRAKGWDVLEITRKSHPDYFIQNYGPSSL
;
A
#
# COMPACT_ATOMS: atom_id res chain seq x y z
N LYS A 1 10.72 4.76 8.98
CA LYS A 1 9.94 4.77 10.25
C LYS A 1 9.06 3.51 10.29
N ALA A 2 8.97 2.78 11.41
CA ALA A 2 8.35 1.44 11.46
C ALA A 2 6.87 1.37 11.05
N GLY A 3 6.11 2.47 11.19
CA GLY A 3 4.72 2.58 10.76
C GLY A 3 4.53 3.08 9.32
N CYS A 4 5.58 3.08 8.49
CA CYS A 4 5.53 3.53 7.11
C CYS A 4 6.02 2.45 6.15
N LEU A 5 5.31 2.28 5.05
CA LEU A 5 5.68 1.46 3.90
C LEU A 5 5.59 2.33 2.64
N SER A 6 6.63 2.35 1.80
CA SER A 6 6.76 3.28 0.68
C SER A 6 7.57 2.67 -0.47
N LEU A 7 7.30 3.07 -1.71
CA LEU A 7 8.19 2.80 -2.85
C LEU A 7 9.33 3.82 -2.98
N ALA A 8 9.13 5.02 -2.42
CA ALA A 8 10.13 6.08 -2.42
C ALA A 8 10.82 6.16 -1.05
N GLY A 9 12.14 6.09 -1.03
CA GLY A 9 12.96 6.20 0.18
C GLY A 9 14.42 5.93 -0.14
N ASP A 10 15.32 6.25 0.79
CA ASP A 10 16.73 5.93 0.64
C ASP A 10 16.95 4.47 1.08
N PRO A 11 17.40 3.55 0.21
CA PRO A 11 17.58 2.15 0.59
C PRO A 11 18.52 1.96 1.78
N GLU A 12 19.46 2.87 2.00
CA GLU A 12 20.41 2.82 3.12
C GLU A 12 19.73 3.12 4.46
N PHE A 13 18.69 3.97 4.48
CA PHE A 13 18.02 4.43 5.71
C PHE A 13 16.60 3.90 5.88
N ASP A 14 15.94 3.56 4.77
CA ASP A 14 14.53 3.20 4.69
C ASP A 14 14.31 1.77 4.22
N GLY A 15 15.37 0.95 4.06
CA GLY A 15 15.27 -0.41 3.51
C GLY A 15 14.18 -1.30 4.14
N ALA A 16 13.92 -1.13 5.45
CA ALA A 16 12.84 -1.83 6.16
C ALA A 16 11.42 -1.37 5.77
N SER A 17 11.28 -0.15 5.31
CA SER A 17 10.04 0.51 4.89
C SER A 17 9.84 0.46 3.36
N LEU A 18 10.85 0.06 2.60
CA LEU A 18 10.76 -0.03 1.15
C LEU A 18 9.98 -1.28 0.73
N ILE A 19 8.96 -1.07 -0.10
CA ILE A 19 8.25 -2.15 -0.79
C ILE A 19 8.78 -2.28 -2.21
N THR A 20 8.57 -3.43 -2.84
CA THR A 20 8.92 -3.64 -4.27
C THR A 20 7.85 -3.08 -5.18
N ASN A 21 8.24 -2.61 -6.37
CA ASN A 21 7.37 -1.97 -7.35
C ASN A 21 6.14 -2.81 -7.72
N TRP A 22 4.99 -2.15 -7.83
CA TRP A 22 3.73 -2.75 -8.26
C TRP A 22 3.49 -2.37 -9.72
N HIS A 23 3.36 -3.36 -10.61
CA HIS A 23 3.23 -3.09 -12.04
C HIS A 23 1.86 -3.46 -12.57
N ALA A 24 1.32 -2.58 -13.42
CA ALA A 24 0.16 -2.91 -14.22
C ALA A 24 0.51 -4.03 -15.22
N PRO A 25 -0.49 -4.84 -15.65
CA PRO A 25 -0.28 -5.82 -16.71
C PRO A 25 0.33 -5.16 -17.96
N LYS A 26 1.30 -5.83 -18.60
CA LYS A 26 1.93 -5.32 -19.83
C LYS A 26 0.88 -4.98 -20.89
N GLY A 27 0.98 -3.78 -21.47
CA GLY A 27 0.06 -3.28 -22.49
C GLY A 27 -1.31 -2.82 -21.96
N ARG A 28 -1.55 -2.84 -20.64
CA ARG A 28 -2.75 -2.22 -20.07
C ARG A 28 -2.63 -0.70 -20.19
N SER A 29 -3.73 -0.06 -20.63
CA SER A 29 -3.75 1.39 -20.77
C SER A 29 -3.68 2.09 -19.41
N PHE A 30 -3.23 3.34 -19.42
CA PHE A 30 -3.25 4.18 -18.22
C PHE A 30 -4.66 4.30 -17.63
N GLN A 31 -5.65 4.54 -18.49
CA GLN A 31 -7.03 4.72 -18.05
C GLN A 31 -7.61 3.45 -17.42
N ASP A 32 -7.34 2.28 -18.01
CA ASP A 32 -7.79 0.99 -17.45
C ASP A 32 -7.09 0.71 -16.11
N SER A 33 -5.82 1.09 -15.97
CA SER A 33 -5.07 0.95 -14.72
C SER A 33 -5.64 1.86 -13.62
N VAL A 34 -6.03 3.09 -13.95
CA VAL A 34 -6.75 3.99 -13.04
C VAL A 34 -8.09 3.38 -12.63
N THR A 35 -8.84 2.82 -13.57
CA THR A 35 -10.13 2.16 -13.30
C THR A 35 -9.97 0.93 -12.41
N ASP A 36 -8.93 0.12 -12.61
CA ASP A 36 -8.61 -1.01 -11.74
C ASP A 36 -8.39 -0.56 -10.29
N LEU A 37 -7.58 0.49 -10.09
CA LEU A 37 -7.28 1.02 -8.76
C LEU A 37 -8.52 1.60 -8.09
N ASP A 38 -9.33 2.38 -8.81
CA ASP A 38 -10.58 2.94 -8.27
C ASP A 38 -11.53 1.82 -7.83
N GLN A 39 -11.67 0.76 -8.64
CA GLN A 39 -12.50 -0.40 -8.28
C GLN A 39 -11.97 -1.14 -7.05
N VAL A 40 -10.65 -1.37 -6.97
CA VAL A 40 -10.04 -2.06 -5.82
C VAL A 40 -10.21 -1.24 -4.55
N LEU A 41 -9.92 0.07 -4.58
CA LEU A 41 -10.08 0.96 -3.44
C LEU A 41 -11.53 1.03 -2.98
N ARG A 42 -12.49 1.23 -3.90
CA ARG A 42 -13.91 1.29 -3.57
C ARG A 42 -14.47 -0.05 -3.10
N GLY A 43 -13.86 -1.15 -3.50
CA GLY A 43 -14.20 -2.49 -3.02
C GLY A 43 -13.76 -2.77 -1.58
N TYR A 44 -12.91 -1.91 -0.99
CA TYR A 44 -12.42 -2.10 0.37
C TYR A 44 -13.57 -2.05 1.39
N GLN A 45 -13.68 -3.09 2.21
CA GLN A 45 -14.65 -3.17 3.30
C GLN A 45 -13.96 -2.79 4.63
N PRO A 46 -14.34 -1.66 5.28
CA PRO A 46 -13.80 -1.26 6.56
C PRO A 46 -14.01 -2.31 7.66
N GLY A 47 -13.17 -2.25 8.69
CA GLY A 47 -13.27 -3.14 9.84
C GLY A 47 -12.49 -4.45 9.74
N GLN A 48 -11.59 -4.63 8.77
CA GLN A 48 -10.70 -5.82 8.63
C GLN A 48 -10.13 -6.29 9.98
N GLN A 49 -10.69 -7.35 10.57
CA GLN A 49 -10.38 -7.87 11.93
C GLN A 49 -10.48 -6.84 13.07
N GLY A 50 -11.39 -5.86 12.95
CA GLY A 50 -11.61 -4.80 13.95
C GLY A 50 -10.57 -3.68 13.95
N VAL A 51 -9.64 -3.67 12.98
CA VAL A 51 -8.60 -2.66 12.88
C VAL A 51 -9.19 -1.33 12.40
N ASP A 52 -9.84 -1.33 11.23
CA ASP A 52 -10.39 -0.12 10.58
C ASP A 52 -11.86 0.13 10.90
N GLY A 53 -12.30 -0.24 12.11
CA GLY A 53 -13.70 -0.07 12.48
C GLY A 53 -14.13 1.39 12.64
N GLY A 54 -13.18 2.34 12.67
CA GLY A 54 -13.48 3.78 12.66
C GLY A 54 -13.88 4.27 11.26
N GLY A 55 -13.40 3.61 10.21
CA GLY A 55 -13.84 3.83 8.84
C GLY A 55 -12.73 3.75 7.80
N PHE A 56 -13.14 3.85 6.55
CA PHE A 56 -12.27 4.03 5.39
C PHE A 56 -12.92 5.05 4.45
N SER A 57 -12.11 5.98 3.94
CA SER A 57 -12.58 7.02 3.05
C SER A 57 -11.56 7.27 1.93
N ILE A 58 -12.06 7.36 0.69
CA ILE A 58 -11.28 7.85 -0.45
C ILE A 58 -11.43 9.37 -0.48
N VAL A 59 -10.36 10.08 -0.12
CA VAL A 59 -10.34 11.53 0.02
C VAL A 59 -10.07 12.22 -1.31
N THR A 60 -9.24 11.62 -2.17
CA THR A 60 -8.94 12.20 -3.48
C THR A 60 -8.75 11.12 -4.54
N VAL A 61 -9.31 11.39 -5.71
CA VAL A 61 -9.05 10.66 -6.97
C VAL A 61 -8.78 11.72 -8.02
N LYS A 62 -7.62 11.65 -8.69
CA LYS A 62 -7.26 12.55 -9.78
C LYS A 62 -7.18 11.78 -11.10
N PRO A 63 -7.60 12.39 -12.23
CA PRO A 63 -7.42 11.80 -13.56
C PRO A 63 -5.97 11.47 -13.89
N SER A 64 -5.00 12.10 -13.22
CA SER A 64 -3.56 11.80 -13.32
C SER A 64 -3.16 10.48 -12.66
N GLY A 65 -4.10 9.61 -12.27
CA GLY A 65 -3.82 8.33 -11.61
C GLY A 65 -3.29 8.46 -10.18
N TYR A 66 -3.57 9.59 -9.52
CA TYR A 66 -3.27 9.78 -8.11
C TYR A 66 -4.50 9.49 -7.24
N PHE A 67 -4.32 8.70 -6.20
CA PHE A 67 -5.34 8.37 -5.22
C PHE A 67 -4.83 8.66 -3.82
N TYR A 68 -5.73 9.16 -2.98
CA TYR A 68 -5.48 9.36 -1.57
C TYR A 68 -6.67 8.87 -0.76
N ALA A 69 -6.40 8.00 0.21
CA ALA A 69 -7.37 7.43 1.11
C ALA A 69 -6.89 7.50 2.57
N GLN A 70 -7.84 7.42 3.48
CA GLN A 70 -7.62 7.40 4.92
C GLN A 70 -8.30 6.20 5.55
N PHE A 71 -7.63 5.59 6.51
CA PHE A 71 -8.18 4.55 7.37
C PHE A 71 -8.22 5.07 8.79
N GLU A 72 -9.32 4.84 9.50
CA GLU A 72 -9.50 5.24 10.88
C GLU A 72 -9.65 4.02 11.80
N ALA A 73 -8.81 3.98 12.84
CA ALA A 73 -8.83 2.93 13.83
C ALA A 73 -10.02 3.06 14.80
N LEU A 74 -10.72 1.95 15.07
CA LEU A 74 -11.97 1.96 15.86
C LEU A 74 -11.82 2.53 17.29
N LYS A 75 -10.73 2.16 17.99
CA LYS A 75 -10.62 2.44 19.43
C LYS A 75 -10.11 3.83 19.77
N ASN A 76 -9.22 4.38 18.94
CA ASN A 76 -8.44 5.57 19.28
C ASN A 76 -8.54 6.68 18.23
N GLY A 77 -9.29 6.49 17.13
CA GLY A 77 -9.41 7.47 16.05
C GLY A 77 -8.08 7.75 15.34
N TYR A 78 -7.12 6.83 15.40
CA TYR A 78 -5.85 6.99 14.68
C TYR A 78 -6.11 6.93 13.18
N VAL A 79 -5.56 7.90 12.48
CA VAL A 79 -5.69 8.01 11.03
C VAL A 79 -4.38 7.57 10.37
N ASP A 80 -4.52 6.66 9.43
CA ASP A 80 -3.45 6.23 8.55
C ASP A 80 -3.75 6.68 7.14
N ASP A 81 -2.73 7.23 6.47
CA ASP A 81 -2.79 7.71 5.11
C ASP A 81 -2.34 6.61 4.14
N LEU A 82 -3.03 6.49 3.01
CA LEU A 82 -2.64 5.67 1.87
C LEU A 82 -2.68 6.52 0.61
N GLU A 83 -1.57 6.56 -0.10
CA GLU A 83 -1.44 7.20 -1.39
C GLU A 83 -0.99 6.21 -2.45
N PHE A 84 -1.54 6.40 -3.64
CA PHE A 84 -1.11 5.73 -4.85
C PHE A 84 -0.86 6.77 -5.95
N ALA A 85 0.17 6.55 -6.76
CA ALA A 85 0.40 7.33 -7.96
C ALA A 85 0.86 6.42 -9.11
N LEU A 86 0.12 6.43 -10.22
CA LEU A 86 0.56 5.76 -11.45
C LEU A 86 1.59 6.61 -12.18
N THR A 87 2.73 6.01 -12.48
CA THR A 87 3.83 6.61 -13.23
C THR A 87 4.23 5.69 -14.38
N PRO A 88 4.83 6.23 -15.46
CA PRO A 88 5.59 5.41 -16.40
C PRO A 88 6.69 4.66 -15.61
N GLY A 89 6.90 3.37 -15.89
CA GLY A 89 7.92 2.58 -15.20
C GLY A 89 9.35 3.00 -15.57
N GLU A 90 10.25 3.02 -14.60
CA GLU A 90 11.67 3.29 -14.83
C GLU A 90 12.37 2.00 -15.29
N GLY A 91 12.50 1.80 -16.61
CA GLY A 91 13.15 0.56 -17.09
C GLY A 91 13.27 0.31 -18.60
N GLY A 92 12.93 1.27 -19.46
CA GLY A 92 13.15 1.14 -20.91
C GLY A 92 12.08 0.37 -21.70
N ASP A 93 11.26 -0.45 -21.04
CA ASP A 93 9.98 -0.93 -21.58
C ASP A 93 8.91 0.12 -21.27
N GLY A 94 8.83 1.19 -22.07
CA GLY A 94 7.87 2.31 -21.92
C GLY A 94 6.38 1.93 -21.98
N ASP A 95 6.08 0.63 -21.99
CA ASP A 95 4.75 0.01 -22.04
C ASP A 95 4.27 -0.51 -20.67
N VAL A 96 5.09 -0.38 -19.61
CA VAL A 96 4.73 -0.83 -18.26
C VAL A 96 4.50 0.37 -17.35
N LEU A 97 3.31 0.42 -16.75
CA LEU A 97 2.98 1.40 -15.73
C LEU A 97 3.35 0.87 -14.36
N GLU A 98 3.99 1.72 -13.57
CA GLU A 98 4.34 1.47 -12.20
C GLU A 98 3.39 2.22 -11.28
N LEU A 99 2.99 1.56 -10.20
CA LEU A 99 2.17 2.13 -9.15
C LEU A 99 3.04 2.43 -7.94
N GLN A 100 3.37 3.70 -7.76
CA GLN A 100 3.96 4.21 -6.53
C GLN A 100 2.95 4.08 -5.39
N VAL A 101 3.41 3.66 -4.22
CA VAL A 101 2.60 3.38 -3.04
C VAL A 101 3.25 4.03 -1.84
N ARG A 102 2.45 4.70 -1.00
CA ARG A 102 2.86 5.17 0.32
C ARG A 102 1.74 4.91 1.33
N SER A 103 2.02 4.11 2.35
CA SER A 103 1.12 3.88 3.48
C SER A 103 1.80 4.30 4.77
N SER A 104 1.14 5.11 5.58
CA SER A 104 1.78 5.71 6.76
C SER A 104 0.77 6.04 7.85
N SER A 105 1.12 5.67 9.08
CA SER A 105 0.44 6.18 10.26
C SER A 105 0.80 7.64 10.53
N ARG A 106 -0.19 8.48 10.88
CA ARG A 106 0.06 9.90 11.24
C ARG A 106 0.64 10.06 12.63
N VAL A 107 0.25 9.18 13.54
CA VAL A 107 0.61 9.22 14.96
C VAL A 107 1.10 7.84 15.36
N GLY A 108 2.19 7.80 16.13
CA GLY A 108 2.81 6.55 16.59
C GLY A 108 4.00 6.12 15.74
N PHE A 109 4.92 5.38 16.37
CA PHE A 109 6.10 4.83 15.69
C PHE A 109 5.81 3.45 15.09
N LEU A 110 5.05 2.62 15.83
CA LEU A 110 4.64 1.27 15.44
C LEU A 110 3.18 1.30 14.96
N ASP A 111 2.87 0.50 13.94
CA ASP A 111 1.51 0.32 13.41
C ASP A 111 0.94 -1.08 13.70
N ALA A 112 1.67 -1.91 14.45
CA ALA A 112 1.32 -3.31 14.73
C ALA A 112 1.01 -4.12 13.45
N GLY A 113 1.70 -3.79 12.35
CA GLY A 113 1.59 -4.43 11.03
C GLY A 113 0.28 -4.11 10.29
N VAL A 114 -0.46 -3.11 10.73
CA VAL A 114 -1.75 -2.75 10.14
C VAL A 114 -1.60 -2.27 8.70
N ASN A 115 -0.59 -1.46 8.38
CA ASN A 115 -0.40 -0.98 7.01
C ASN A 115 -0.05 -2.13 6.05
N ALA A 116 0.78 -3.09 6.49
CA ALA A 116 1.05 -4.30 5.71
C ALA A 116 -0.22 -5.13 5.45
N LYS A 117 -1.11 -5.28 6.43
CA LYS A 117 -2.39 -6.00 6.24
C LYS A 117 -3.26 -5.34 5.17
N ARG A 118 -3.39 -4.01 5.20
CA ARG A 118 -4.19 -3.25 4.22
C ARG A 118 -3.58 -3.33 2.83
N LEU A 119 -2.27 -3.11 2.71
CA LEU A 119 -1.56 -3.23 1.45
C LEU A 119 -1.66 -4.65 0.88
N ASN A 120 -1.54 -5.70 1.70
CA ASN A 120 -1.70 -7.08 1.22
C ASN A 120 -3.12 -7.40 0.76
N PHE A 121 -4.15 -6.83 1.40
CA PHE A 121 -5.52 -6.96 0.92
C PHE A 121 -5.67 -6.33 -0.46
N LEU A 122 -5.21 -5.09 -0.65
CA LEU A 122 -5.30 -4.37 -1.92
C LEU A 122 -4.46 -5.07 -3.01
N ALA A 123 -3.25 -5.52 -2.66
CA ALA A 123 -2.38 -6.32 -3.50
C ALA A 123 -3.07 -7.60 -4.00
N LEU A 124 -3.80 -8.31 -3.12
CA LEU A 124 -4.55 -9.50 -3.51
C LEU A 124 -5.63 -9.17 -4.56
N GLN A 125 -6.36 -8.06 -4.38
CA GLN A 125 -7.38 -7.63 -5.34
C GLN A 125 -6.77 -7.18 -6.68
N LEU A 126 -5.60 -6.52 -6.66
CA LEU A 126 -4.89 -6.13 -7.87
C LEU A 126 -4.31 -7.35 -8.62
N ARG A 127 -3.75 -8.34 -7.90
CA ARG A 127 -3.31 -9.60 -8.50
C ARG A 127 -4.45 -10.33 -9.20
N ALA A 128 -5.66 -10.31 -8.63
CA ALA A 128 -6.84 -10.88 -9.29
C ALA A 128 -7.20 -10.18 -10.62
N LYS A 129 -6.70 -8.96 -10.84
CA LYS A 129 -6.83 -8.18 -12.09
C LYS A 129 -5.62 -8.32 -13.02
N GLY A 130 -4.64 -9.15 -12.66
CA GLY A 130 -3.43 -9.45 -13.44
C GLY A 130 -2.22 -8.56 -13.13
N TRP A 131 -2.29 -7.72 -12.10
CA TRP A 131 -1.17 -6.88 -11.71
C TRP A 131 -0.04 -7.72 -11.09
N ASP A 132 1.20 -7.33 -11.36
CA ASP A 132 2.38 -7.90 -10.72
C ASP A 132 2.66 -7.17 -9.41
N VAL A 133 2.25 -7.79 -8.31
CA VAL A 133 2.31 -7.21 -6.97
C VAL A 133 2.74 -8.27 -5.96
N LEU A 134 3.86 -8.02 -5.28
CA LEU A 134 4.36 -8.91 -4.24
C LEU A 134 3.65 -8.70 -2.90
N GLU A 135 3.52 -9.79 -2.14
CA GLU A 135 3.01 -9.75 -0.77
C GLU A 135 4.09 -9.27 0.21
N ILE A 136 3.69 -8.40 1.13
CA ILE A 136 4.51 -7.92 2.23
C ILE A 136 4.43 -8.94 3.36
N THR A 137 5.49 -9.69 3.57
CA THR A 137 5.57 -10.79 4.53
C THR A 137 6.77 -10.58 5.46
N ARG A 138 6.82 -11.32 6.57
CA ARG A 138 8.01 -11.38 7.45
C ARG A 138 9.28 -11.77 6.70
N LYS A 139 9.17 -12.54 5.62
CA LYS A 139 10.31 -12.94 4.79
C LYS A 139 10.77 -11.81 3.87
N SER A 140 9.83 -11.09 3.26
CA SER A 140 10.18 -9.98 2.34
C SER A 140 10.55 -8.70 3.07
N HIS A 141 10.01 -8.45 4.27
CA HIS A 141 10.23 -7.22 5.05
C HIS A 141 10.52 -7.53 6.53
N PRO A 142 11.57 -8.32 6.84
CA PRO A 142 11.83 -8.81 8.20
C PRO A 142 11.92 -7.69 9.23
N ASP A 143 12.59 -6.58 8.91
CA ASP A 143 12.80 -5.48 9.83
C ASP A 143 11.49 -4.75 10.19
N TYR A 144 10.58 -4.55 9.23
CA TYR A 144 9.25 -3.99 9.49
C TYR A 144 8.49 -4.85 10.50
N PHE A 145 8.50 -6.17 10.31
CA PHE A 145 7.79 -7.09 11.21
C PHE A 145 8.49 -7.22 12.57
N ILE A 146 9.83 -7.21 12.63
CA ILE A 146 10.58 -7.22 13.89
C ILE A 146 10.29 -5.95 14.69
N GLN A 147 10.26 -4.78 14.05
CA GLN A 147 9.94 -3.53 14.73
C GLN A 147 8.51 -3.55 15.29
N ASN A 148 7.54 -4.09 14.54
CA ASN A 148 6.13 -4.11 14.94
C ASN A 148 5.74 -5.24 15.91
N TYR A 149 6.48 -6.35 15.95
CA TYR A 149 6.09 -7.55 16.71
C TYR A 149 7.21 -8.16 17.59
N GLY A 150 8.41 -7.58 17.57
CA GLY A 150 9.58 -8.13 18.23
C GLY A 150 10.19 -9.35 17.49
N PRO A 151 11.37 -9.81 17.93
CA PRO A 151 12.17 -10.83 17.23
C PRO A 151 11.64 -12.27 17.37
N SER A 152 10.65 -12.53 18.24
CA SER A 152 10.32 -13.88 18.73
C SER A 152 8.91 -14.39 18.40
N SER A 153 8.21 -13.79 17.43
CA SER A 153 6.97 -14.37 16.88
C SER A 153 7.29 -15.22 15.64
N LEU A 154 7.82 -16.42 15.89
CA LEU A 154 7.96 -17.52 14.93
C LEU A 154 6.68 -18.37 14.91
#